data_AF-A0AAD1SGW1-F1
#
_entry.id   AF-A0AAD1SGW1-F1
#
_cell.length_a   1.000
_cell.length_b   1.000
_cell.length_c   1.000
_cell.angle_alpha   90.00
_cell.angle_beta   90.00
_cell.angle_gamma   90.00
#
_symmetry.space_group_name_H-M   'P 1'
#
loop_
_entity.id
_entity.type
_entity.pdbx_description
1 polymer ?
#
loop_
_entity_poly.entity_id
_entity_poly.type
_entity_poly.pdbx_seq_one_letter_code
_entity_poly.pdbx_strand_id
1 'polypeptide(L)'
;FLSGHFQPKPLEIAERFKFYKRRQEPGESVSAYAIALRKLASTCCFGDYLPTALRDQFVMGTASDAVLRRLLTEEDLTFKKAMNMASIIEQASKDANLLHSRLDNPQEAELDVLKLDARAWRIPQGKRLSK
;
A
#
# COMPACT_ATOMS: atom_id res chain seq x y z
N PHE A 1 -23.33 31.53 24.46
CA PHE A 1 -23.23 30.33 23.61
C PHE A 1 -23.28 30.76 22.16
N LEU A 2 -22.24 30.47 21.37
CA LEU A 2 -22.25 30.31 19.90
C LEU A 2 -20.78 30.17 19.46
N SER A 3 -20.18 29.03 19.76
CA SER A 3 -18.95 28.60 19.09
C SER A 3 -19.32 28.19 17.67
N GLY A 4 -19.63 29.19 16.85
CA GLY A 4 -19.79 29.05 15.41
C GLY A 4 -18.43 28.71 14.82
N HIS A 5 -18.03 27.45 14.95
CA HIS A 5 -16.96 26.87 14.16
C HIS A 5 -17.48 26.79 12.71
N PHE A 6 -17.51 27.94 12.05
CA PHE A 6 -17.63 28.01 10.61
C PHE A 6 -16.34 27.38 10.09
N GLN A 7 -16.37 26.08 9.80
CA GLN A 7 -15.34 25.49 8.97
C GLN A 7 -15.64 25.99 7.56
N PRO A 8 -14.88 26.98 7.03
CA PRO A 8 -15.11 27.43 5.67
C PRO A 8 -14.96 26.22 4.76
N LYS A 9 -15.86 26.11 3.77
CA LYS A 9 -15.78 25.09 2.74
C LYS A 9 -14.34 25.09 2.19
N PRO A 10 -13.62 23.95 2.19
CA PRO A 10 -12.26 23.90 1.70
C PRO A 10 -12.17 24.49 0.28
N LEU A 11 -11.15 25.32 0.05
CA LEU A 11 -10.88 25.85 -1.28
C LEU A 11 -10.47 24.69 -2.17
N GLU A 12 -11.30 24.37 -3.16
CA GLU A 12 -11.12 23.23 -4.07
C GLU A 12 -9.72 23.20 -4.69
N ILE A 13 -9.21 24.37 -5.10
CA ILE A 13 -7.87 24.50 -5.68
C ILE A 13 -6.76 24.11 -4.70
N ALA A 14 -6.91 24.44 -3.41
CA ALA A 14 -5.93 24.09 -2.39
C ALA A 14 -5.95 22.58 -2.09
N GLU A 15 -7.13 21.97 -2.07
CA GLU A 15 -7.26 20.51 -1.88
C GLU A 15 -6.70 19.73 -3.08
N ARG A 16 -7.02 20.17 -4.30
CA ARG A 16 -6.46 19.59 -5.53
C ARG A 16 -4.95 19.76 -5.60
N PHE A 17 -4.41 20.90 -5.17
CA PHE A 17 -2.96 21.09 -5.08
C PHE A 17 -2.30 20.05 -4.15
N LYS A 18 -2.87 19.81 -2.96
CA LYS A 18 -2.37 18.79 -2.03
C LYS A 18 -2.42 17.39 -2.67
N PHE A 19 -3.53 17.06 -3.32
CA PHE A 19 -3.72 15.79 -4.03
C PHE A 19 -2.65 15.59 -5.11
N TYR A 20 -2.48 16.55 -6.02
CA TYR A 20 -1.54 16.45 -7.13
C TYR A 20 -0.06 16.53 -6.71
N LYS A 21 0.24 17.15 -5.56
CA LYS A 21 1.59 17.15 -4.99
C LYS A 21 1.97 15.82 -4.34
N ARG A 22 0.99 14.99 -3.95
CA ARG A 22 1.26 13.76 -3.19
C ARG A 22 2.06 12.73 -4.02
N ARG A 23 3.20 12.29 -3.51
CA ARG A 23 4.05 11.22 -4.09
C ARG A 23 4.23 10.11 -3.06
N GLN A 24 4.29 8.85 -3.47
CA GLN A 24 4.54 7.71 -2.60
C GLN A 24 5.83 7.95 -1.81
N GLU A 25 5.74 7.91 -0.48
CA GLU A 25 6.89 8.22 0.38
C GLU A 25 7.89 7.06 0.41
N PRO A 26 9.18 7.30 0.71
CA PRO A 26 10.15 6.22 0.89
C PRO A 26 9.68 5.21 1.93
N GLY A 27 9.62 3.92 1.54
CA GLY A 27 9.15 2.84 2.41
C GLY A 27 7.63 2.75 2.57
N GLU A 28 6.85 3.67 1.99
CA GLU A 28 5.39 3.58 1.99
C GLU A 28 4.93 2.45 1.06
N SER A 29 4.03 1.59 1.56
CA SER A 29 3.46 0.52 0.73
C SER A 29 2.52 1.07 -0.34
N VAL A 30 2.36 0.34 -1.42
CA VAL A 30 1.38 0.62 -2.49
C VAL A 30 -0.04 0.83 -1.91
N SER A 31 -0.44 0.01 -0.95
CA SER A 31 -1.75 0.09 -0.32
C SER A 31 -1.92 1.36 0.52
N ALA A 32 -0.92 1.73 1.31
CA ALA A 32 -0.93 2.94 2.12
C ALA A 32 -0.99 4.19 1.24
N TYR A 33 -0.21 4.22 0.16
CA TYR A 33 -0.25 5.29 -0.82
C TYR A 33 -1.64 5.45 -1.46
N ALA A 34 -2.24 4.35 -1.91
CA ALA A 34 -3.58 4.37 -2.50
C ALA A 34 -4.66 4.86 -1.51
N ILE A 35 -4.56 4.49 -0.23
CA ILE A 35 -5.46 4.98 0.83
C ILE A 35 -5.27 6.49 1.03
N ALA A 36 -4.03 6.97 1.08
CA ALA A 36 -3.72 8.39 1.24
C ALA A 36 -4.29 9.22 0.07
N LEU A 37 -4.16 8.74 -1.17
CA LEU A 37 -4.75 9.39 -2.34
C LEU A 37 -6.28 9.48 -2.25
N ARG A 38 -6.96 8.37 -1.89
CA ARG A 38 -8.43 8.38 -1.72
C ARG A 38 -8.86 9.37 -0.63
N LYS A 39 -8.10 9.44 0.47
CA LYS A 39 -8.37 10.39 1.56
C LYS A 39 -8.26 11.84 1.07
N LEU A 40 -7.20 12.19 0.36
CA LEU A 40 -7.03 13.54 -0.21
C LEU A 40 -8.09 13.88 -1.26
N ALA A 41 -8.47 12.91 -2.10
CA ALA A 41 -9.46 13.13 -3.15
C ALA A 41 -10.86 13.45 -2.61
N SER A 42 -11.18 13.04 -1.37
CA SER A 42 -12.52 13.23 -0.76
C SER A 42 -12.96 14.69 -0.64
N THR A 43 -12.01 15.63 -0.57
CA THR A 43 -12.26 17.07 -0.46
C THR A 43 -12.00 17.83 -1.77
N CYS A 44 -11.63 17.13 -2.85
CA CYS A 44 -11.21 17.74 -4.12
C CYS A 44 -12.35 18.03 -5.10
N CYS A 45 -13.58 17.62 -4.79
CA CYS A 45 -14.77 17.80 -5.64
C CYS A 45 -14.57 17.32 -7.10
N PHE A 46 -13.97 16.13 -7.30
CA PHE A 46 -13.73 15.60 -8.65
C PHE A 46 -15.00 15.12 -9.37
N GLY A 47 -16.08 14.82 -8.65
CA GLY A 47 -17.30 14.26 -9.24
C GLY A 47 -17.00 12.98 -10.04
N ASP A 48 -17.56 12.88 -11.23
CA ASP A 48 -17.39 11.71 -12.12
C ASP A 48 -15.94 11.53 -12.61
N TYR A 49 -15.10 12.56 -12.50
CA TYR A 49 -13.68 12.49 -12.84
C TYR A 49 -12.82 11.80 -11.77
N LEU A 50 -13.37 11.51 -10.58
CA LEU A 50 -12.64 10.92 -9.46
C LEU A 50 -11.84 9.65 -9.82
N PRO A 51 -12.39 8.67 -10.56
CA PRO A 51 -11.64 7.46 -10.92
C PRO A 51 -10.40 7.76 -11.78
N THR A 52 -10.53 8.73 -12.70
CA THR A 52 -9.45 9.18 -13.59
C THR A 52 -8.39 9.94 -12.81
N ALA A 53 -8.78 10.90 -11.97
CA ALA A 53 -7.85 11.65 -11.12
C ALA A 53 -7.01 10.72 -10.22
N LEU A 54 -7.64 9.73 -9.59
CA LEU A 54 -6.96 8.75 -8.74
C LEU A 54 -5.97 7.89 -9.53
N ARG A 55 -6.38 7.40 -10.70
CA ARG A 55 -5.52 6.62 -11.58
C ARG A 55 -4.29 7.43 -11.99
N ASP A 56 -4.50 8.63 -12.53
CA ASP A 56 -3.43 9.44 -13.08
C ASP A 56 -2.44 9.84 -11.97
N GLN A 57 -2.96 10.25 -10.81
CA GLN A 57 -2.10 10.60 -9.68
C GLN A 57 -1.31 9.41 -9.14
N PHE A 58 -1.92 8.22 -9.08
CA PHE A 58 -1.23 7.02 -8.65
C PHE A 58 -0.09 6.63 -9.59
N VAL A 59 -0.31 6.74 -10.91
CA VAL A 59 0.74 6.49 -11.92
C VAL A 59 1.85 7.53 -11.81
N MET A 60 1.51 8.82 -11.73
CA MET A 60 2.50 9.91 -11.66
C MET A 60 3.30 9.93 -10.35
N GLY A 61 2.74 9.40 -9.27
CA GLY A 61 3.33 9.50 -7.94
C GLY A 61 3.83 8.19 -7.34
N THR A 62 3.79 7.07 -8.06
CA THR A 62 4.43 5.83 -7.58
C THR A 62 5.95 6.00 -7.51
N ALA A 63 6.57 5.40 -6.50
CA ALA A 63 8.02 5.47 -6.27
C ALA A 63 8.82 4.40 -7.03
N SER A 64 8.16 3.37 -7.57
CA SER A 64 8.83 2.24 -8.21
C SER A 64 8.83 2.38 -9.74
N ASP A 65 10.02 2.50 -10.32
CA ASP A 65 10.20 2.51 -11.78
C ASP A 65 9.66 1.24 -12.46
N ALA A 66 9.77 0.08 -11.79
CA ALA A 66 9.23 -1.17 -12.31
C ALA A 66 7.70 -1.13 -12.39
N VAL A 67 7.06 -0.58 -11.36
CA VAL A 67 5.61 -0.33 -11.37
C VAL A 67 5.25 0.65 -12.48
N LEU A 68 5.91 1.81 -12.55
CA LEU A 68 5.62 2.83 -13.56
C LEU A 68 5.70 2.26 -14.98
N ARG A 69 6.81 1.57 -15.31
CA ARG A 69 7.00 0.94 -16.62
C ARG A 69 5.90 -0.04 -16.94
N ARG A 70 5.48 -0.88 -15.98
CA ARG A 70 4.40 -1.84 -16.21
C ARG A 70 3.07 -1.14 -16.45
N LEU A 71 2.72 -0.15 -15.64
CA LEU A 71 1.46 0.58 -15.77
C LEU A 71 1.32 1.27 -17.12
N LEU A 72 2.43 1.82 -17.66
CA LEU A 72 2.44 2.49 -18.96
C LEU A 72 2.29 1.55 -20.18
N THR A 73 2.26 0.23 -19.97
CA THR A 73 1.97 -0.75 -21.04
C THR A 73 0.49 -1.13 -21.14
N GLU A 74 -0.36 -0.62 -20.25
CA GLU A 74 -1.76 -1.04 -20.15
C GLU A 74 -2.70 -0.04 -20.83
N GLU A 75 -3.45 -0.50 -21.84
CA GLU A 75 -4.40 0.31 -22.61
C GLU A 75 -5.60 0.77 -21.76
N ASP A 76 -6.36 -0.18 -21.18
CA ASP A 76 -7.50 0.11 -20.31
C ASP A 76 -7.11 0.16 -18.83
N LEU A 77 -6.19 1.05 -18.48
CA LEU A 77 -5.76 1.19 -17.10
C LEU A 77 -6.83 1.89 -16.25
N THR A 78 -7.30 1.20 -15.21
CA THR A 78 -8.16 1.76 -14.16
C THR A 78 -7.37 1.89 -12.86
N PHE A 79 -7.82 2.74 -11.92
CA PHE A 79 -7.15 2.87 -10.62
C PHE A 79 -7.06 1.56 -9.85
N LYS A 80 -8.12 0.73 -9.91
CA LYS A 80 -8.14 -0.61 -9.28
C LYS A 80 -7.11 -1.55 -9.92
N LYS A 81 -7.04 -1.57 -11.27
CA LYS A 81 -6.07 -2.38 -12.01
C LYS A 81 -4.64 -1.94 -11.71
N ALA A 82 -4.39 -0.63 -11.66
CA ALA A 82 -3.09 -0.07 -11.32
C ALA A 82 -2.62 -0.48 -9.92
N MET A 83 -3.51 -0.36 -8.92
CA MET A 83 -3.21 -0.76 -7.54
C MET A 83 -2.88 -2.26 -7.45
N ASN A 84 -3.68 -3.12 -8.09
CA ASN A 84 -3.45 -4.56 -8.07
C ASN A 84 -2.10 -4.94 -8.71
N MET A 85 -1.79 -4.37 -9.89
CA MET A 85 -0.52 -4.62 -10.57
C MET A 85 0.67 -4.14 -9.74
N ALA A 86 0.58 -2.94 -9.17
CA ALA A 86 1.60 -2.40 -8.30
C ALA A 86 1.83 -3.27 -7.05
N SER A 87 0.76 -3.78 -6.43
CA SER A 87 0.87 -4.70 -5.28
C SER A 87 1.53 -6.03 -5.64
N ILE A 88 1.22 -6.59 -6.81
CA ILE A 88 1.87 -7.83 -7.29
C ILE A 88 3.37 -7.60 -7.47
N ILE A 89 3.75 -6.49 -8.10
CA ILE A 89 5.17 -6.14 -8.30
C ILE A 89 5.88 -5.91 -6.97
N GLU A 90 5.26 -5.15 -6.05
CA GLU A 90 5.81 -4.91 -4.71
C GLU A 90 6.06 -6.22 -3.97
N GLN A 91 5.11 -7.16 -4.02
CA GLN A 91 5.25 -8.47 -3.38
C GLN A 91 6.35 -9.30 -4.06
N ALA A 92 6.38 -9.35 -5.38
CA ALA A 92 7.40 -10.08 -6.13
C ALA A 92 8.82 -9.55 -5.82
N SER A 93 8.99 -8.23 -5.70
CA SER A 93 10.28 -7.64 -5.29
C SER A 93 10.66 -8.01 -3.85
N LYS A 94 9.71 -8.00 -2.92
CA LYS A 94 9.94 -8.42 -1.53
C LYS A 94 10.36 -9.89 -1.46
N ASP A 95 9.66 -10.76 -2.19
CA ASP A 95 9.94 -12.20 -2.23
C ASP A 95 11.30 -12.48 -2.86
N ALA A 96 11.64 -11.81 -3.97
CA ALA A 96 12.95 -11.95 -4.61
C ALA A 96 14.10 -11.53 -3.69
N ASN A 97 13.94 -10.40 -2.97
CA ASN A 97 14.94 -9.94 -2.00
C ASN A 97 15.13 -10.93 -0.85
N LEU A 98 14.03 -11.51 -0.33
CA LEU A 98 14.08 -12.52 0.71
C LEU A 98 14.77 -13.82 0.23
N LEU A 99 14.53 -14.21 -1.03
CA LEU A 99 15.20 -15.37 -1.61
C LEU A 99 16.69 -15.11 -1.81
N HIS A 100 17.09 -13.94 -2.32
CA HIS A 100 18.50 -13.58 -2.44
C HIS A 100 19.20 -13.54 -1.07
N SER A 101 18.62 -12.90 -0.06
CA SER A 101 19.23 -12.87 1.28
C SER A 101 19.42 -14.26 1.88
N ARG A 102 18.51 -15.20 1.60
CA ARG A 102 18.63 -16.60 2.05
C ARG A 102 19.73 -17.36 1.34
N LEU A 103 19.93 -17.10 0.05
CA LEU A 103 21.02 -17.71 -0.73
C LEU A 103 22.38 -17.16 -0.30
N ASP A 104 22.45 -15.86 0.01
CA ASP A 104 23.67 -15.18 0.46
C ASP A 104 24.06 -15.56 1.90
N ASN A 105 23.11 -15.96 2.76
CA ASN A 105 23.36 -16.39 4.13
C ASN A 105 22.61 -17.70 4.51
N PRO A 106 23.15 -18.88 4.15
CA PRO A 106 22.47 -20.17 4.30
C PRO A 106 22.12 -20.56 5.76
N GLN A 107 22.90 -20.09 6.73
CA GLN A 107 22.73 -20.43 8.16
C GLN A 107 21.49 -19.78 8.78
N GLU A 108 21.08 -18.60 8.29
CA GLU A 108 19.89 -17.91 8.78
C GLU A 108 18.60 -18.61 8.31
N ALA A 109 18.61 -19.17 7.10
CA ALA A 109 17.48 -19.91 6.56
C ALA A 109 17.19 -21.20 7.36
N GLU A 110 18.23 -21.89 7.82
CA GLU A 110 18.11 -23.12 8.63
C GLU A 110 17.48 -22.83 10.01
N LEU A 111 17.86 -21.72 10.65
CA LEU A 111 17.29 -21.27 11.93
C LEU A 111 15.79 -20.92 11.83
N ASP A 112 15.34 -20.35 10.71
CA ASP A 112 13.94 -19.99 10.52
C ASP A 112 13.02 -21.19 10.27
N VAL A 113 13.51 -22.21 9.55
CA VAL A 113 12.81 -23.51 9.41
C VAL A 113 12.64 -24.17 10.77
N LEU A 114 13.72 -24.20 11.59
CA LEU A 114 13.68 -24.73 12.96
C LEU A 114 12.69 -23.97 13.86
N LYS A 115 12.59 -22.65 13.72
CA LYS A 115 11.61 -21.83 14.47
C LYS A 115 10.17 -22.04 14.02
N LEU A 116 9.93 -22.25 12.73
CA LEU A 116 8.61 -22.58 12.19
C LEU A 116 8.12 -23.94 12.71
N ASP A 117 9.00 -24.95 12.71
CA ASP A 117 8.70 -26.27 13.29
C ASP A 117 8.46 -26.17 14.80
N ALA A 118 9.31 -25.46 15.55
CA ALA A 118 9.12 -25.25 16.99
C ALA A 118 7.79 -24.55 17.34
N ARG A 119 7.28 -23.68 16.46
CA ARG A 119 5.97 -23.03 16.63
C ARG A 119 4.81 -24.00 16.41
N ALA A 120 4.99 -25.01 15.56
CA ALA A 120 4.00 -26.06 15.31
C ALA A 120 3.86 -27.06 16.48
N TRP A 121 4.92 -27.30 17.26
CA TRP A 121 4.92 -28.19 18.42
C TRP A 121 4.48 -27.53 19.75
N ARG A 122 3.95 -26.30 19.71
CA ARG A 122 3.54 -25.58 20.92
C ARG A 122 2.27 -26.21 21.52
N ILE A 123 2.45 -27.18 22.43
CA ILE A 123 1.36 -27.89 23.12
C ILE A 123 0.50 -26.89 23.93
N PRO A 124 -0.83 -26.81 23.71
CA PRO A 124 -1.71 -26.01 24.56
C PRO A 124 -1.79 -26.62 25.96
N GLN A 125 -1.31 -25.91 26.98
CA GLN A 125 -1.50 -26.31 28.37
C GLN A 125 -2.96 -26.07 28.78
N GLY A 126 -3.65 -27.14 29.18
CA GLY A 126 -4.81 -27.05 30.07
C GLY A 126 -6.02 -27.91 29.69
N LYS A 127 -6.11 -29.12 30.27
CA LYS A 127 -7.35 -29.61 30.89
C LYS A 127 -7.02 -30.39 32.16
N ARG A 128 -7.43 -29.81 33.29
CA ARG A 128 -7.46 -30.42 34.62
C ARG A 128 -8.56 -31.49 34.62
N LEU A 129 -8.23 -32.77 34.76
CA LEU A 129 -9.23 -33.79 35.07
C LEU A 129 -9.52 -33.72 36.57
N SER A 130 -10.73 -33.26 36.93
CA SER A 130 -11.30 -33.50 38.27
C SER A 130 -11.82 -34.93 38.31
N LYS A 131 -11.44 -35.66 39.36
CA LYS A 131 -12.24 -36.78 39.86
C LYS A 131 -13.44 -36.25 40.63
#